data_AF-A0A9X6QWI8-F1
#
_entry.id   AF-A0A9X6QWI8-F1
#
_cell.length_a   1.000
_cell.length_b   1.000
_cell.length_c   1.000
_cell.angle_alpha   90.00
_cell.angle_beta   90.00
_cell.angle_gamma   90.00
#
_symmetry.space_group_name_H-M   'P 1'
#
loop_
_entity.id
_entity.type
_entity.pdbx_description
1 polymer ?
#
loop_
_entity_poly.entity_id
_entity_poly.type
_entity_poly.pdbx_seq_one_letter_code
_entity_poly.pdbx_strand_id
1 'polypeptide(L)' 'MTRKRFFDLCEGDRIKVYSAGRFEGEGIFIRFTEEKCEDFIYWIKRNGNDCYTSLDAINIEKVRYG' A
#
# COMPACT_ATOMS: atom_id res chain seq x y z
N MET A 1 9.48 -5.75 14.74
CA MET A 1 9.07 -6.96 14.00
C MET A 1 8.16 -6.52 12.89
N THR A 2 8.68 -6.49 11.67
CA THR A 2 8.16 -5.70 10.55
C THR A 2 6.84 -6.28 10.03
N ARG A 3 5.77 -5.47 10.07
CA ARG A 3 4.44 -5.77 9.49
C ARG A 3 4.50 -6.15 7.99
N LYS A 4 5.65 -5.91 7.33
CA LYS A 4 5.99 -6.30 5.96
C LYS A 4 5.68 -7.76 5.61
N ARG A 5 5.66 -8.69 6.59
CA ARG A 5 5.37 -10.12 6.32
C ARG A 5 3.91 -10.47 6.07
N PHE A 6 2.95 -9.58 6.38
CA PHE A 6 1.51 -9.92 6.29
C PHE A 6 0.88 -9.61 4.94
N PHE A 7 1.55 -8.84 4.10
CA PHE A 7 1.05 -8.47 2.79
C PHE A 7 1.86 -9.24 1.75
N ASP A 8 1.32 -10.34 1.26
CA ASP A 8 1.82 -11.08 0.09
C ASP A 8 1.71 -10.22 -1.18
N LEU A 9 2.41 -9.08 -1.16
CA LEU A 9 2.45 -8.04 -2.18
C LEU A 9 3.80 -8.09 -2.89
N CYS A 10 3.73 -8.17 -4.21
CA CYS A 10 4.84 -8.07 -5.13
C CYS A 10 4.69 -6.78 -5.92
N GLU A 11 5.82 -6.14 -6.25
CA GLU A 11 5.83 -4.97 -7.14
C GLU A 11 4.99 -5.25 -8.40
N GLY A 12 4.10 -4.31 -8.75
CA GLY A 12 3.15 -4.46 -9.86
C GLY A 12 1.76 -4.96 -9.44
N ASP A 13 1.58 -5.46 -8.21
CA ASP A 13 0.27 -5.88 -7.71
C ASP A 13 -0.71 -4.70 -7.65
N ARG A 14 -1.95 -4.94 -8.07
CA ARG A 14 -3.03 -3.97 -7.87
C ARG A 14 -3.50 -4.03 -6.43
N ILE A 15 -3.61 -2.87 -5.80
CA ILE A 15 -4.02 -2.73 -4.40
C ILE A 15 -5.12 -1.69 -4.24
N LYS A 16 -5.97 -1.90 -3.25
CA LYS A 16 -6.84 -0.87 -2.68
C LYS A 16 -6.31 -0.48 -1.31
N VAL A 17 -6.23 0.84 -1.08
CA VAL A 17 -5.74 1.41 0.17
C VAL A 17 -6.89 2.06 0.90
N TYR A 18 -6.99 1.76 2.19
CA TYR A 18 -7.99 2.32 3.08
C TYR A 18 -7.30 2.94 4.30
N SER A 19 -7.72 4.13 4.73
CA SER A 19 -7.23 4.79 5.94
C SER A 19 -8.39 4.96 6.92
N ALA A 20 -8.23 4.50 8.16
CA ALA A 20 -9.28 4.55 9.18
C ALA A 20 -10.67 4.04 8.70
N GLY A 21 -10.67 3.00 7.85
CA GLY A 21 -11.89 2.41 7.27
C GLY A 21 -12.48 3.16 6.07
N ARG A 22 -11.85 4.25 5.60
CA ARG A 22 -12.25 5.00 4.39
C ARG A 22 -11.40 4.60 3.21
N PHE A 23 -12.02 4.48 2.05
CA PHE A 23 -11.32 4.19 0.79
C PHE A 23 -10.53 5.43 0.33
N GLU A 24 -9.21 5.29 0.26
CA GLU A 24 -8.29 6.36 -0.17
C GLU A 24 -7.97 6.27 -1.67
N GLY A 25 -7.97 5.06 -2.22
CA GLY A 25 -7.80 4.85 -3.65
C GLY A 25 -7.36 3.45 -4.03
N GLU A 26 -7.23 3.26 -5.34
CA GLU A 26 -6.71 2.05 -5.96
C GLU A 26 -5.52 2.38 -6.85
N GLY A 27 -4.53 1.50 -6.87
CA GLY A 27 -3.33 1.70 -7.66
C GLY A 27 -2.43 0.46 -7.71
N ILE A 28 -1.20 0.68 -8.11
CA ILE A 28 -0.15 -0.33 -8.26
C ILE A 28 0.80 -0.21 -7.08
N PHE A 29 0.99 -1.32 -6.35
CA PHE A 29 2.03 -1.43 -5.34
C PHE A 29 3.41 -1.41 -5.98
N ILE A 30 4.31 -0.61 -5.41
CA ILE A 30 5.70 -0.56 -5.84
C ILE A 30 6.59 -1.25 -4.80
N ARG A 31 6.63 -0.74 -3.57
CA ARG A 31 7.47 -1.30 -2.50
C ARG A 31 7.05 -0.81 -1.13
N PHE A 32 7.56 -1.46 -0.09
CA PHE A 32 7.61 -0.89 1.25
C PHE A 32 8.88 -0.06 1.42
N THR A 33 8.78 1.06 2.15
CA THR A 33 9.90 1.91 2.52
C THR A 33 9.85 2.22 4.01
N GLU A 34 10.99 2.51 4.61
CA GLU A 34 11.09 2.85 6.03
C GLU A 34 11.72 4.24 6.14
N GLU A 35 11.08 5.15 6.88
CA GLU A 35 11.59 6.49 7.12
C GLU A 35 11.37 6.84 8.59
N LYS A 36 12.43 7.30 9.28
CA LYS A 36 12.38 7.77 10.69
C LYS A 36 11.65 6.82 11.65
N CYS A 37 11.89 5.52 11.51
CA CYS A 37 11.27 4.43 12.29
C CYS A 37 9.80 4.15 11.99
N GLU A 38 9.23 4.73 10.94
CA GLU A 38 7.89 4.41 10.44
C GLU A 38 7.98 3.66 9.10
N ASP A 39 7.13 2.64 8.93
CA ASP A 39 6.99 1.91 7.68
C ASP A 39 5.93 2.57 6.79
N PHE A 40 6.22 2.73 5.50
CA PHE A 40 5.31 3.28 4.49
C PHE A 40 5.14 2.32 3.32
N ILE A 41 3.99 2.41 2.67
CA ILE A 41 3.74 1.82 1.35
C ILE A 41 3.94 2.88 0.27
N TYR A 42 4.73 2.53 -0.74
CA TYR A 42 4.85 3.29 -1.97
C TYR A 42 4.01 2.66 -3.07
N TRP A 43 3.12 3.44 -3.68
CA TRP A 43 2.18 2.98 -4.69
C TRP A 43 1.82 4.10 -5.68
N ILE A 44 1.38 3.72 -6.88
CA ILE A 44 0.98 4.65 -7.94
C ILE A 44 -0.52 4.53 -8.17
N LYS A 45 -1.26 5.62 -7.96
CA LYS A 45 -2.71 5.68 -8.23
C LYS A 45 -2.99 5.44 -9.72
N ARG A 46 -4.21 4.99 -10.05
CA ARG A 46 -4.63 4.81 -11.44
C ARG A 46 -4.48 6.07 -12.33
N ASN A 47 -4.49 7.26 -11.75
CA ASN A 47 -4.28 8.53 -12.47
C ASN A 47 -2.80 8.89 -12.68
N GLY A 48 -1.86 8.04 -12.25
CA GLY A 48 -0.42 8.25 -12.40
C GLY A 48 0.24 8.96 -11.21
N ASN A 49 -0.52 9.40 -10.20
CA ASN A 49 0.06 10.07 -9.04
C ASN A 49 0.79 9.06 -8.14
N ASP A 50 2.02 9.41 -7.77
CA ASP A 50 2.80 8.68 -6.78
C ASP A 50 2.29 8.98 -5.37
N CYS A 51 2.23 7.96 -4.52
CA CYS A 51 1.66 8.05 -3.18
C CYS A 51 2.53 7.28 -2.18
N TYR A 52 2.79 7.95 -1.04
CA TYR A 52 3.44 7.38 0.12
C TYR A 52 2.45 7.40 1.28
N THR A 53 2.18 6.26 1.89
CA THR A 53 1.16 6.15 2.95
C THR A 53 1.71 5.36 4.12
N SER A 54 1.58 5.89 5.34
CA SER A 54 2.05 5.22 6.56
C SER A 54 1.29 3.92 6.78
N LEU A 55 2.00 2.86 7.19
CA LEU A 55 1.41 1.56 7.50
C LEU A 55 0.70 1.50 8.86
N ASP A 56 0.75 2.56 9.66
CA ASP A 56 0.28 2.50 11.06
C ASP A 56 -1.24 2.47 11.22
N ALA A 57 -1.98 3.08 10.29
CA ALA A 57 -3.44 3.23 10.41
C ALA A 57 -4.18 2.87 9.11
N ILE A 58 -3.55 2.08 8.24
CA ILE A 58 -4.13 1.68 6.96
C ILE A 58 -4.47 0.20 6.89
N ASN A 59 -5.42 -0.10 6.01
CA ASN A 59 -5.71 -1.43 5.54
C ASN A 59 -5.42 -1.50 4.03
N ILE A 60 -4.84 -2.61 3.58
CA ILE A 60 -4.46 -2.81 2.18
C ILE A 60 -5.08 -4.12 1.70
N GLU A 61 -5.80 -4.06 0.58
CA GLU A 61 -6.36 -5.23 -0.08
C GLU A 61 -5.68 -5.46 -1.43
N LYS A 62 -5.11 -6.66 -1.64
CA LYS A 62 -4.61 -7.08 -2.95
C LYS A 62 -5.77 -7.46 -3.87
N VAL A 63 -5.86 -6.81 -5.02
CA VAL A 63 -6.86 -7.10 -6.05
C VAL A 63 -6.36 -8.26 -6.89
N ARG A 64 -6.94 -9.45 -6.71
CA ARG A 64 -6.67 -10.62 -7.54
C ARG A 64 -7.54 -10.56 -8.80
N TYR A 65 -6.93 -10.72 -9.97
CA TYR A 65 -7.66 -11.05 -11.19
C TYR A 65 -8.12 -12.50 -11.04
N GLY A 66 -9.43 -12.73 -11.07
CA GLY A 66 -10.02 -14.06 -11.16
C GLY A 66 -9.88 -14.64 -12.56
#